data_AF-A0A1M6ZIK3-F1
#
_entry.id   AF-A0A1M6ZIK3-F1
#
_cell.length_a   1.000
_cell.length_b   1.000
_cell.length_c   1.000
_cell.angle_alpha   90.00
_cell.angle_beta   90.00
_cell.angle_gamma   90.00
#
_symmetry.space_group_name_H-M   'P 1'
#
loop_
_entity.id
_entity.type
_entity.pdbx_description
1 polymer ?
#
loop_
_entity_poly.entity_id
_entity_poly.type
_entity_poly.pdbx_seq_one_letter_code
_entity_poly.pdbx_strand_id
1 'polypeptide(L)'
;MKKNIKWLLLVSLTFMACNNDESDAPAEVPVVPGSAVFTKYVALGDSFAAGYSDNALFKKGQEGAYTNILAQQFVAAGGGAFATPFMNDNIGGLLLGGNVIAGTRLYFIGETLSPTNVPGKPTTEVTSHLTGTFGNLGVPGAKSFHLLAAGYGNVAGVATGAANPYFARFSSAPGTTVLADAIAQDPTFFSLFIGGNDVLAYATSGGTGKDQTGNMNLATYGSSDITDPTVFASVFNNLVTGLTAKGAKGVVANLPYITALPYFTTVPYNPLTPKILGGGNEAVGKATIQALNAQLYGPLKQALTAFNAGDRINLLSETATNLPLLIKDESLTNLSVQLTAAFTPTLGAQTAAFYGAVFGQARQAKATDLVVLTTRPDIGTAPTAANSGLGIAPPAPLNKFGITYPLQDKHVLIPTEAAEVKKATDAYNVTIETVAKEKGLAFVDTRATLTQLASGGIRFGNFTMSSSFATGGAFSLDGVHPSARGYGLIANIFIDAINAKYGSTLRRVDLALYPIQFPQVIQ
;
A
#
# COMPACT_ATOMS: atom_id res chain seq x y z
N MET A 1 50.42 65.44 31.22
CA MET A 1 49.03 64.92 31.12
C MET A 1 48.36 65.54 29.92
N LYS A 2 47.87 64.72 28.98
CA LYS A 2 46.74 64.96 28.04
C LYS A 2 46.78 63.84 27.01
N LYS A 3 46.43 62.64 27.49
CA LYS A 3 46.22 61.43 26.70
C LYS A 3 44.71 61.28 26.47
N ASN A 4 44.36 60.79 25.28
CA ASN A 4 43.11 60.09 24.96
C ASN A 4 41.91 60.90 24.42
N ILE A 5 42.14 61.84 23.49
CA ILE A 5 41.05 62.39 22.65
C ILE A 5 40.58 61.41 21.55
N LYS A 6 41.31 60.31 21.31
CA LYS A 6 40.91 59.24 20.36
C LYS A 6 39.81 58.31 20.90
N TRP A 7 39.53 58.35 22.20
CA TRP A 7 38.48 57.52 22.82
C TRP A 7 37.10 58.19 22.82
N LEU A 8 37.01 59.52 22.66
CA LEU A 8 35.71 60.21 22.62
C LEU A 8 34.95 60.02 21.30
N LEU A 9 35.66 59.78 20.18
CA LEU A 9 35.01 59.47 18.88
C LEU A 9 34.41 58.05 18.86
N LEU A 10 35.00 57.12 19.63
CA LEU A 10 34.50 55.75 19.75
C LEU A 10 33.25 55.66 20.64
N VAL A 11 33.10 56.55 21.64
CA VAL A 11 31.92 56.60 22.53
C VAL A 11 30.74 57.35 21.88
N SER A 12 30.97 58.27 20.94
CA SER A 12 29.88 58.87 20.15
C SER A 12 29.26 57.91 19.13
N LEU A 13 29.98 56.83 18.76
CA LEU A 13 29.45 55.77 17.89
C LEU A 13 28.69 54.68 18.67
N THR A 14 28.75 54.65 20.01
CA THR A 14 28.01 53.67 20.83
C THR A 14 26.58 54.09 21.19
N PHE A 15 26.18 55.34 20.92
CA PHE A 15 24.79 55.80 21.14
C PHE A 15 23.96 55.90 19.84
N MET A 16 24.52 55.48 18.70
CA MET A 16 23.84 55.44 17.40
C MET A 16 23.64 54.01 16.88
N ALA A 17 23.76 53.01 17.76
CA ALA A 17 23.52 51.59 17.49
C ALA A 17 22.30 51.03 18.25
N CYS A 18 21.41 51.91 18.70
CA CYS A 18 20.08 51.55 19.22
C CYS A 18 18.99 52.24 18.39
N ASN A 19 19.03 52.05 17.08
CA ASN A 19 17.81 51.82 16.32
C ASN A 19 17.99 50.43 15.70
N ASN A 20 17.88 49.41 16.55
CA ASN A 20 17.43 48.13 16.03
C ASN A 20 15.99 48.40 15.61
N ASP A 21 15.77 48.61 14.32
CA ASP A 21 14.47 48.32 13.73
C ASP A 21 14.20 46.83 14.01
N GLU A 22 13.64 46.52 15.17
CA GLU A 22 13.03 45.22 15.49
C GLU A 22 11.75 45.04 14.67
N SER A 23 11.86 45.17 13.34
CA SER A 23 10.75 44.93 12.42
C SER A 23 11.05 43.89 11.34
N ASP A 24 12.24 43.27 11.37
CA ASP A 24 12.58 42.11 10.53
C ASP A 24 12.30 40.76 11.21
N ALA A 25 11.38 40.72 12.18
CA ALA A 25 10.67 39.47 12.39
C ALA A 25 9.86 39.20 11.11
N PRO A 26 10.02 38.06 10.41
CA PRO A 26 9.20 37.77 9.25
C PRO A 26 7.75 37.91 9.68
N ALA A 27 7.01 38.82 9.04
CA ALA A 27 5.62 39.09 9.38
C ALA A 27 4.89 37.75 9.45
N GLU A 28 4.38 37.39 10.64
CA GLU A 28 3.73 36.11 10.83
C GLU A 28 2.47 36.11 9.96
N VAL A 29 2.50 35.34 8.87
CA VAL A 29 1.34 35.20 7.99
C VAL A 29 0.22 34.55 8.81
N PRO A 30 -0.90 35.25 9.06
CA PRO A 30 -2.00 34.69 9.82
C PRO A 30 -2.52 33.44 9.13
N VAL A 31 -2.85 32.42 9.91
CA VAL A 31 -3.49 31.21 9.38
C VAL A 31 -4.97 31.53 9.15
N VAL A 32 -5.40 31.53 7.89
CA VAL A 32 -6.77 31.85 7.48
C VAL A 32 -7.32 30.73 6.59
N PRO A 33 -8.64 30.48 6.62
CA PRO A 33 -9.25 29.43 5.80
C PRO A 33 -9.45 29.86 4.33
N GLY A 34 -9.16 31.11 3.98
CA GLY A 34 -9.48 31.66 2.67
C GLY A 34 -10.98 31.54 2.40
N SER A 35 -11.35 30.90 1.30
CA SER A 35 -12.76 30.62 0.98
C SER A 35 -13.28 29.30 1.58
N ALA A 36 -12.44 28.46 2.19
CA ALA A 36 -12.88 27.21 2.83
C ALA A 36 -13.58 27.48 4.19
N VAL A 37 -14.25 26.47 4.74
CA VAL A 37 -14.88 26.53 6.07
C VAL A 37 -14.65 25.19 6.77
N PHE A 38 -13.72 25.15 7.73
CA PHE A 38 -13.29 23.89 8.36
C PHE A 38 -14.05 23.52 9.65
N THR A 39 -15.11 24.26 10.00
CA THR A 39 -15.82 24.09 11.27
C THR A 39 -16.40 22.70 11.48
N LYS A 40 -16.82 22.01 10.40
CA LYS A 40 -17.21 20.60 10.41
C LYS A 40 -16.49 19.84 9.30
N TYR A 41 -15.36 19.23 9.68
CA TYR A 41 -14.55 18.42 8.78
C TYR A 41 -14.91 16.94 8.89
N VAL A 42 -15.21 16.30 7.76
CA VAL A 42 -15.37 14.84 7.64
C VAL A 42 -14.40 14.26 6.62
N ALA A 43 -13.83 13.11 6.91
CA ALA A 43 -12.90 12.40 6.02
C ALA A 43 -13.49 11.03 5.65
N LEU A 44 -13.56 10.75 4.35
CA LEU A 44 -13.97 9.46 3.82
C LEU A 44 -12.81 8.85 3.04
N GLY A 45 -12.64 7.54 3.18
CA GLY A 45 -11.59 6.83 2.48
C GLY A 45 -11.43 5.42 2.98
N ASP A 46 -10.28 4.85 2.67
CA ASP A 46 -9.92 3.50 3.07
C ASP A 46 -8.96 3.49 4.26
N SER A 47 -7.99 2.56 4.25
CA SER A 47 -6.97 2.39 5.26
C SER A 47 -6.07 3.62 5.42
N PHE A 48 -5.89 4.42 4.37
CA PHE A 48 -5.04 5.62 4.43
C PHE A 48 -5.71 6.70 5.27
N ALA A 49 -7.03 6.91 5.08
CA ALA A 49 -7.80 7.84 5.90
C ALA A 49 -7.88 7.39 7.36
N ALA A 50 -7.94 6.08 7.59
CA ALA A 50 -8.02 5.50 8.93
C ALA A 50 -6.69 5.57 9.71
N GLY A 51 -5.54 5.65 9.03
CA GLY A 51 -4.22 5.60 9.67
C GLY A 51 -3.67 4.19 9.86
N TYR A 52 -3.96 3.28 8.92
CA TYR A 52 -3.40 1.93 8.89
C TYR A 52 -1.90 1.98 8.63
N SER A 53 -1.11 1.22 9.38
CA SER A 53 0.31 1.07 9.12
C SER A 53 0.82 -0.22 9.73
N ASP A 54 1.96 -0.71 9.25
CA ASP A 54 2.61 -1.89 9.81
C ASP A 54 1.65 -3.09 9.88
N ASN A 55 0.84 -3.30 8.85
CA ASN A 55 -0.11 -4.40 8.74
C ASN A 55 -1.29 -4.39 9.75
N ALA A 56 -1.55 -3.29 10.48
CA ALA A 56 -2.76 -3.18 11.31
C ALA A 56 -3.24 -1.72 11.53
N LEU A 57 -4.49 -1.56 12.00
CA LEU A 57 -4.85 -0.35 12.77
C LEU A 57 -4.45 -0.51 14.23
N PHE A 58 -3.94 0.57 14.82
CA PHE A 58 -3.62 0.70 16.23
C PHE A 58 -3.64 2.19 16.60
N LYS A 59 -3.85 2.51 17.88
CA LYS A 59 -4.19 3.87 18.33
C LYS A 59 -3.17 4.93 17.89
N LYS A 60 -1.87 4.68 18.07
CA LYS A 60 -0.81 5.65 17.72
C LYS A 60 -0.70 5.89 16.21
N GLY A 61 -0.89 4.84 15.40
CA GLY A 61 -0.96 4.96 13.94
C GLY A 61 -2.13 5.85 13.52
N GLN A 62 -3.29 5.65 14.14
CA GLN A 62 -4.47 6.49 13.90
C GLN A 62 -4.26 7.94 14.31
N GLU A 63 -3.64 8.22 15.47
CA GLU A 63 -3.30 9.60 15.88
C GLU A 63 -2.44 10.33 14.84
N GLY A 64 -1.58 9.59 14.13
CA GLY A 64 -0.73 10.08 13.05
C GLY A 64 -1.35 10.00 11.65
N ALA A 65 -2.61 9.59 11.50
CA ALA A 65 -3.29 9.55 10.20
C ALA A 65 -3.31 10.94 9.55
N TYR A 66 -3.20 11.01 8.21
CA TYR A 66 -3.20 12.31 7.53
C TYR A 66 -4.47 13.12 7.83
N THR A 67 -5.60 12.46 8.03
CA THR A 67 -6.89 13.08 8.37
C THR A 67 -6.87 13.75 9.74
N ASN A 68 -6.25 13.11 10.74
CA ASN A 68 -6.05 13.71 12.07
C ASN A 68 -5.05 14.86 12.02
N ILE A 69 -3.98 14.74 11.23
CA ILE A 69 -3.02 15.84 11.03
C ILE A 69 -3.69 17.05 10.37
N LEU A 70 -4.51 16.83 9.33
CA LEU A 70 -5.28 17.90 8.68
C LEU A 70 -6.22 18.59 9.67
N ALA A 71 -6.97 17.82 10.45
CA ALA A 71 -7.88 18.37 11.45
C ALA A 71 -7.14 19.26 12.47
N GLN A 72 -5.96 18.83 12.93
CA GLN A 72 -5.11 19.64 13.82
C GLN A 72 -4.65 20.95 13.17
N GLN A 73 -4.25 20.92 11.89
CA GLN A 73 -3.85 22.14 11.17
C GLN A 73 -5.04 23.07 10.88
N PHE A 74 -6.25 22.54 10.74
CA PHE A 74 -7.45 23.35 10.55
C PHE A 74 -7.83 24.17 11.78
N VAL A 75 -7.46 23.78 13.00
CA VAL A 75 -7.82 24.49 14.25
C VAL A 75 -7.44 25.96 14.18
N ALA A 76 -6.21 26.27 13.72
CA ALA A 76 -5.74 27.65 13.58
C ALA A 76 -6.51 28.45 12.50
N ALA A 77 -7.24 27.78 11.61
CA ALA A 77 -8.11 28.38 10.59
C ALA A 77 -9.61 28.28 10.94
N GLY A 78 -9.97 28.05 12.21
CA GLY A 78 -11.36 27.92 12.68
C GLY A 78 -11.94 26.50 12.56
N GLY A 79 -11.09 25.49 12.47
CA GLY A 79 -11.48 24.08 12.46
C GLY A 79 -12.12 23.63 13.78
N GLY A 80 -13.14 22.78 13.67
CA GLY A 80 -13.85 22.22 14.81
C GLY A 80 -13.22 20.95 15.38
N ALA A 81 -13.93 20.31 16.32
CA ALA A 81 -13.54 19.02 16.86
C ALA A 81 -13.57 17.93 15.77
N PHE A 82 -12.61 17.00 15.84
CA PHE A 82 -12.50 15.88 14.91
C PHE A 82 -12.28 14.58 15.69
N ALA A 83 -13.24 13.69 15.64
CA ALA A 83 -13.20 12.41 16.36
C ALA A 83 -12.83 11.26 15.42
N THR A 84 -11.95 10.39 15.90
CA THR A 84 -11.53 9.15 15.22
C THR A 84 -12.03 7.93 16.01
N PRO A 85 -12.57 6.88 15.36
CA PRO A 85 -12.96 5.64 16.02
C PRO A 85 -11.70 4.81 16.37
N PHE A 86 -11.03 5.20 17.45
CA PHE A 86 -9.76 4.61 17.84
C PHE A 86 -9.87 3.11 18.15
N MET A 87 -8.77 2.40 17.87
CA MET A 87 -8.50 1.07 18.41
C MET A 87 -8.25 1.18 19.92
N ASN A 88 -8.46 0.08 20.64
CA ASN A 88 -8.33 0.07 22.11
C ASN A 88 -6.88 0.20 22.58
N ASP A 89 -5.91 -0.18 21.74
CA ASP A 89 -4.50 -0.32 22.12
C ASP A 89 -3.53 0.03 20.98
N ASN A 90 -2.23 -0.15 21.28
CA ASN A 90 -1.12 -0.05 20.35
C ASN A 90 -0.56 -1.42 19.89
N ILE A 91 -1.21 -2.53 20.22
CA ILE A 91 -0.89 -3.87 19.70
C ILE A 91 -1.45 -4.01 18.28
N GLY A 92 -2.63 -3.45 18.04
CA GLY A 92 -3.34 -3.52 16.78
C GLY A 92 -4.04 -4.86 16.54
N GLY A 93 -4.74 -4.94 15.42
CA GLY A 93 -5.55 -6.11 15.07
C GLY A 93 -6.96 -6.08 15.64
N LEU A 94 -7.71 -7.17 15.44
CA LEU A 94 -9.14 -7.25 15.78
C LEU A 94 -9.52 -8.60 16.37
N LEU A 95 -10.49 -8.56 17.28
CA LEU A 95 -11.24 -9.71 17.76
C LEU A 95 -12.68 -9.68 17.25
N LEU A 96 -13.29 -10.86 17.07
CA LEU A 96 -14.73 -11.05 16.91
C LEU A 96 -15.21 -12.15 17.86
N GLY A 97 -15.98 -11.77 18.88
CA GLY A 97 -16.43 -12.70 19.92
C GLY A 97 -15.25 -13.36 20.64
N GLY A 98 -14.17 -12.62 20.86
CA GLY A 98 -12.93 -13.10 21.47
C GLY A 98 -11.97 -13.83 20.54
N ASN A 99 -12.35 -14.16 19.30
CA ASN A 99 -11.48 -14.81 18.32
C ASN A 99 -10.67 -13.80 17.51
N VAL A 100 -9.39 -14.06 17.26
CA VAL A 100 -8.56 -13.17 16.43
C VAL A 100 -9.02 -13.28 14.98
N ILE A 101 -9.46 -12.15 14.41
CA ILE A 101 -9.86 -12.04 12.99
C ILE A 101 -8.94 -11.12 12.17
N ALA A 102 -8.09 -10.32 12.84
CA ALA A 102 -6.97 -9.60 12.22
C ALA A 102 -5.77 -9.58 13.17
N GLY A 103 -4.58 -9.82 12.62
CA GLY A 103 -3.33 -9.94 13.38
C GLY A 103 -2.82 -8.64 13.98
N THR A 104 -1.82 -8.74 14.85
CA THR A 104 -1.17 -7.58 15.48
C THR A 104 -0.32 -6.80 14.46
N ARG A 105 0.02 -5.55 14.79
CA ARG A 105 0.90 -4.75 13.92
C ARG A 105 2.31 -5.34 13.88
N LEU A 106 3.07 -4.93 12.89
CA LEU A 106 4.48 -5.23 12.74
C LEU A 106 5.36 -4.22 13.50
N TYR A 107 6.55 -4.66 13.89
CA TYR A 107 7.68 -3.82 14.27
C TYR A 107 8.95 -4.37 13.60
N PHE A 108 9.98 -3.53 13.47
CA PHE A 108 11.22 -3.90 12.79
C PHE A 108 12.27 -4.39 13.80
N ILE A 109 12.83 -5.57 13.56
CA ILE A 109 13.97 -6.10 14.32
C ILE A 109 15.25 -5.74 13.57
N GLY A 110 16.09 -4.90 14.18
CA GLY A 110 17.32 -4.41 13.55
C GLY A 110 18.37 -5.50 13.30
N GLU A 111 18.43 -6.51 14.17
CA GLU A 111 19.40 -7.60 14.11
C GLU A 111 19.13 -8.55 12.93
N THR A 112 17.85 -8.84 12.67
CA THR A 112 17.43 -9.76 11.60
C THR A 112 16.98 -9.03 10.33
N LEU A 113 16.94 -7.70 10.37
CA LEU A 113 16.44 -6.83 9.31
C LEU A 113 15.06 -7.28 8.78
N SER A 114 14.19 -7.69 9.70
CA SER A 114 12.90 -8.30 9.34
C SER A 114 11.74 -7.67 10.12
N PRO A 115 10.58 -7.43 9.46
CA PRO A 115 9.33 -7.17 10.15
C PRO A 115 8.89 -8.38 10.96
N THR A 116 8.40 -8.15 12.18
CA THR A 116 7.84 -9.18 13.06
C THR A 116 6.57 -8.66 13.71
N ASN A 117 5.60 -9.55 13.95
CA ASN A 117 4.38 -9.19 14.69
C ASN A 117 4.72 -8.76 16.12
N VAL A 118 4.10 -7.70 16.60
CA VAL A 118 4.16 -7.32 18.01
C VAL A 118 3.60 -8.48 18.85
N PRO A 119 4.35 -8.97 19.85
CA PRO A 119 3.86 -10.04 20.73
C PRO A 119 2.62 -9.61 21.51
N GLY A 120 1.66 -10.53 21.64
CA GLY A 120 0.42 -10.29 22.38
C GLY A 120 -0.82 -10.67 21.57
N LYS A 121 -1.99 -10.37 22.14
CA LYS A 121 -3.28 -10.58 21.50
C LYS A 121 -3.92 -9.21 21.25
N PRO A 122 -4.58 -8.98 20.10
CA PRO A 122 -5.40 -7.78 19.91
C PRO A 122 -6.44 -7.62 21.02
N THR A 123 -6.71 -6.39 21.47
CA THR A 123 -7.77 -6.12 22.47
C THR A 123 -8.99 -5.39 21.90
N THR A 124 -8.95 -5.01 20.62
CA THR A 124 -10.06 -4.33 19.96
C THR A 124 -11.10 -5.34 19.50
N GLU A 125 -12.22 -5.39 20.21
CA GLU A 125 -13.36 -6.27 19.91
C GLU A 125 -14.33 -5.57 18.95
N VAL A 126 -14.69 -6.24 17.85
CA VAL A 126 -15.61 -5.68 16.84
C VAL A 126 -17.02 -5.54 17.39
N THR A 127 -17.45 -6.43 18.29
CA THR A 127 -18.77 -6.33 18.92
C THR A 127 -18.89 -5.21 19.97
N SER A 128 -17.77 -4.61 20.38
CA SER A 128 -17.76 -3.45 21.28
C SER A 128 -17.97 -2.17 20.47
N HIS A 129 -19.23 -1.92 20.12
CA HIS A 129 -19.66 -0.77 19.30
C HIS A 129 -19.33 0.57 19.97
N LEU A 130 -18.80 1.49 19.18
CA LEU A 130 -18.46 2.86 19.55
C LEU A 130 -19.62 3.79 19.17
N THR A 131 -20.15 4.50 20.16
CA THR A 131 -21.22 5.47 19.96
C THR A 131 -20.66 6.88 19.80
N GLY A 132 -21.31 7.70 18.97
CA GLY A 132 -20.97 9.11 18.79
C GLY A 132 -20.87 9.50 17.33
N THR A 133 -20.40 10.72 17.09
CA THR A 133 -20.16 11.23 15.74
C THR A 133 -18.67 11.23 15.47
N PHE A 134 -18.26 10.60 14.36
CA PHE A 134 -16.86 10.47 13.97
C PHE A 134 -16.58 11.29 12.72
N GLY A 135 -15.60 12.18 12.80
CA GLY A 135 -15.11 12.95 11.66
C GLY A 135 -14.24 12.10 10.74
N ASN A 136 -13.55 11.07 11.28
CA ASN A 136 -12.81 10.11 10.47
C ASN A 136 -13.68 8.88 10.15
N LEU A 137 -14.13 8.79 8.91
CA LEU A 137 -14.85 7.64 8.35
C LEU A 137 -13.98 6.83 7.38
N GLY A 138 -12.66 6.77 7.64
CA GLY A 138 -11.76 5.87 6.92
C GLY A 138 -12.02 4.41 7.27
N VAL A 139 -12.19 3.55 6.26
CA VAL A 139 -12.52 2.13 6.45
C VAL A 139 -11.48 1.23 5.77
N PRO A 140 -10.53 0.64 6.52
CA PRO A 140 -9.54 -0.26 5.95
C PRO A 140 -10.16 -1.40 5.15
N GLY A 141 -9.60 -1.67 3.97
CA GLY A 141 -10.07 -2.69 3.03
C GLY A 141 -11.32 -2.30 2.22
N ALA A 142 -11.89 -1.10 2.41
CA ALA A 142 -12.99 -0.63 1.57
C ALA A 142 -12.52 -0.32 0.15
N LYS A 143 -13.20 -0.90 -0.85
CA LYS A 143 -13.25 -0.41 -2.23
C LYS A 143 -14.24 0.74 -2.31
N SER A 144 -14.20 1.51 -3.40
CA SER A 144 -15.04 2.69 -3.60
C SER A 144 -16.53 2.41 -3.36
N PHE A 145 -17.07 1.35 -3.96
CA PHE A 145 -18.49 1.02 -3.92
C PHE A 145 -18.97 0.59 -2.54
N HIS A 146 -18.07 0.12 -1.66
CA HIS A 146 -18.44 -0.23 -0.29
C HIS A 146 -18.90 0.99 0.52
N LEU A 147 -18.46 2.21 0.17
CA LEU A 147 -18.88 3.41 0.90
C LEU A 147 -20.36 3.77 0.69
N LEU A 148 -20.98 3.19 -0.35
CA LEU A 148 -22.42 3.29 -0.65
C LEU A 148 -23.22 2.04 -0.27
N ALA A 149 -22.55 0.98 0.22
CA ALA A 149 -23.19 -0.29 0.49
C ALA A 149 -23.93 -0.27 1.84
N ALA A 150 -25.26 -0.39 1.80
CA ALA A 150 -26.06 -0.56 3.01
C ALA A 150 -25.72 -1.90 3.68
N GLY A 151 -25.58 -1.90 5.00
CA GLY A 151 -25.20 -3.12 5.73
C GLY A 151 -23.69 -3.35 5.83
N TYR A 152 -22.85 -2.56 5.16
CA TYR A 152 -21.39 -2.71 5.22
C TYR A 152 -20.82 -2.50 6.63
N GLY A 153 -21.55 -1.80 7.49
CA GLY A 153 -21.25 -1.62 8.92
C GLY A 153 -22.07 -2.51 9.85
N ASN A 154 -22.67 -3.61 9.37
CA ASN A 154 -23.45 -4.51 10.21
C ASN A 154 -22.55 -5.59 10.82
N VAL A 155 -22.41 -5.61 12.15
CA VAL A 155 -21.59 -6.60 12.86
C VAL A 155 -21.97 -8.05 12.55
N ALA A 156 -23.26 -8.34 12.30
CA ALA A 156 -23.72 -9.68 11.95
C ALA A 156 -23.17 -10.18 10.60
N GLY A 157 -22.78 -9.27 9.70
CA GLY A 157 -22.18 -9.61 8.40
C GLY A 157 -20.67 -9.84 8.45
N VAL A 158 -20.00 -9.58 9.57
CA VAL A 158 -18.52 -9.61 9.64
C VAL A 158 -17.99 -11.03 9.48
N ALA A 159 -18.59 -12.01 10.17
CA ALA A 159 -18.14 -13.41 10.12
C ALA A 159 -18.28 -14.04 8.72
N THR A 160 -19.21 -13.56 7.91
CA THR A 160 -19.46 -14.05 6.54
C THR A 160 -18.75 -13.24 5.47
N GLY A 161 -18.04 -12.18 5.84
CA GLY A 161 -17.40 -11.25 4.90
C GLY A 161 -18.37 -10.29 4.19
N ALA A 162 -19.64 -10.28 4.59
CA ALA A 162 -20.67 -9.38 4.03
C ALA A 162 -20.59 -7.94 4.60
N ALA A 163 -19.86 -7.74 5.69
CA ALA A 163 -19.63 -6.45 6.33
C ALA A 163 -18.17 -6.26 6.74
N ASN A 164 -17.76 -5.00 6.89
CA ASN A 164 -16.41 -4.64 7.27
C ASN A 164 -16.27 -4.56 8.80
N PRO A 165 -15.27 -5.23 9.40
CA PRO A 165 -15.12 -5.26 10.84
C PRO A 165 -14.76 -3.90 11.45
N TYR A 166 -14.13 -2.99 10.69
CA TYR A 166 -13.81 -1.66 11.19
C TYR A 166 -15.04 -0.76 11.18
N PHE A 167 -15.78 -0.71 10.07
CA PHE A 167 -17.00 0.12 10.01
C PHE A 167 -18.09 -0.40 10.95
N ALA A 168 -18.19 -1.71 11.14
CA ALA A 168 -19.11 -2.31 12.10
C ALA A 168 -18.91 -1.82 13.54
N ARG A 169 -17.72 -1.31 13.89
CA ARG A 169 -17.46 -0.75 15.21
C ARG A 169 -18.06 0.64 15.42
N PHE A 170 -18.33 1.42 14.38
CA PHE A 170 -18.71 2.83 14.55
C PHE A 170 -19.82 3.30 13.61
N SER A 171 -20.43 2.39 12.84
CA SER A 171 -21.60 2.67 12.03
C SER A 171 -22.74 3.22 12.90
N SER A 172 -23.44 4.25 12.43
CA SER A 172 -24.54 4.86 13.20
C SER A 172 -25.73 3.90 13.38
N ALA A 173 -25.93 3.00 12.42
CA ALA A 173 -26.94 1.96 12.44
C ALA A 173 -26.51 0.77 11.54
N PRO A 174 -26.99 -0.46 11.79
CA PRO A 174 -26.61 -1.63 11.00
C PRO A 174 -26.85 -1.49 9.49
N GLY A 175 -27.91 -0.76 9.08
CA GLY A 175 -28.28 -0.56 7.68
C GLY A 175 -27.69 0.69 7.02
N THR A 176 -26.88 1.48 7.73
CA THR A 176 -26.33 2.73 7.20
C THR A 176 -25.24 2.48 6.12
N THR A 177 -24.87 3.54 5.43
CA THR A 177 -23.70 3.60 4.55
C THR A 177 -22.68 4.57 5.11
N VAL A 178 -21.41 4.44 4.70
CA VAL A 178 -20.36 5.39 5.12
C VAL A 178 -20.69 6.81 4.66
N LEU A 179 -21.25 6.95 3.44
CA LEU A 179 -21.71 8.25 2.95
C LEU A 179 -22.86 8.81 3.80
N ALA A 180 -23.85 8.00 4.16
CA ALA A 180 -24.99 8.44 4.97
C ALA A 180 -24.53 8.96 6.34
N ASP A 181 -23.61 8.24 7.00
CA ASP A 181 -23.02 8.65 8.28
C ASP A 181 -22.20 9.94 8.17
N ALA A 182 -21.58 10.20 7.01
CA ALA A 182 -20.87 11.45 6.77
C ALA A 182 -21.80 12.64 6.54
N ILE A 183 -22.79 12.51 5.64
CA ILE A 183 -23.67 13.63 5.28
C ILE A 183 -24.65 14.00 6.40
N ALA A 184 -24.98 13.07 7.30
CA ALA A 184 -25.81 13.34 8.47
C ALA A 184 -25.16 14.35 9.44
N GLN A 185 -23.85 14.58 9.34
CA GLN A 185 -23.12 15.54 10.18
C GLN A 185 -23.23 16.98 9.67
N ASP A 186 -23.79 17.19 8.47
CA ASP A 186 -23.80 18.45 7.74
C ASP A 186 -22.40 19.08 7.63
N PRO A 187 -21.45 18.39 6.95
CA PRO A 187 -20.08 18.85 6.85
C PRO A 187 -19.98 20.18 6.10
N THR A 188 -19.02 21.02 6.51
CA THR A 188 -18.65 22.25 5.80
C THR A 188 -17.39 22.04 4.95
N PHE A 189 -16.58 21.04 5.32
CA PHE A 189 -15.43 20.60 4.56
C PHE A 189 -15.30 19.08 4.56
N PHE A 190 -14.83 18.49 3.46
CA PHE A 190 -14.51 17.06 3.42
C PHE A 190 -13.16 16.74 2.76
N SER A 191 -12.61 15.59 3.11
CA SER A 191 -11.58 14.92 2.29
C SER A 191 -12.12 13.58 1.81
N LEU A 192 -11.85 13.25 0.55
CA LEU A 192 -12.21 11.95 -0.04
C LEU A 192 -11.00 11.38 -0.77
N PHE A 193 -10.42 10.31 -0.20
CA PHE A 193 -9.35 9.56 -0.82
C PHE A 193 -9.71 8.07 -0.79
N ILE A 194 -10.25 7.60 -1.92
CA ILE A 194 -10.78 6.23 -2.08
C ILE A 194 -10.49 5.76 -3.50
N GLY A 195 -10.32 4.45 -3.68
CA GLY A 195 -10.10 3.83 -4.99
C GLY A 195 -8.85 2.97 -5.06
N GLY A 196 -7.94 3.07 -4.07
CA GLY A 196 -6.73 2.26 -4.05
C GLY A 196 -7.05 0.76 -4.00
N ASN A 197 -7.96 0.36 -3.11
CA ASN A 197 -8.39 -1.03 -2.97
C ASN A 197 -9.15 -1.59 -4.19
N ASP A 198 -9.67 -0.73 -5.06
CA ASP A 198 -10.35 -1.12 -6.30
C ASP A 198 -9.38 -1.79 -7.29
N VAL A 199 -8.06 -1.66 -7.09
CA VAL A 199 -7.00 -2.39 -7.83
C VAL A 199 -6.00 -3.12 -6.91
N LEU A 200 -5.79 -2.66 -5.67
CA LEU A 200 -4.75 -3.18 -4.79
C LEU A 200 -4.94 -4.64 -4.45
N ALA A 201 -6.17 -5.06 -4.09
CA ALA A 201 -6.44 -6.44 -3.69
C ALA A 201 -6.11 -7.45 -4.81
N TYR A 202 -6.39 -7.08 -6.07
CA TYR A 202 -5.99 -7.85 -7.26
C TYR A 202 -4.47 -7.98 -7.31
N ALA A 203 -3.76 -6.84 -7.28
CA ALA A 203 -2.32 -6.80 -7.43
C ALA A 203 -1.57 -7.54 -6.29
N THR A 204 -1.97 -7.33 -5.04
CA THR A 204 -1.35 -7.98 -3.88
C THR A 204 -1.66 -9.47 -3.77
N SER A 205 -2.74 -9.92 -4.43
CA SER A 205 -3.06 -11.34 -4.55
C SER A 205 -2.28 -12.05 -5.65
N GLY A 206 -1.33 -11.36 -6.33
CA GLY A 206 -0.65 -11.89 -7.50
C GLY A 206 -1.62 -12.16 -8.65
N GLY A 207 -2.55 -11.22 -8.90
CA GLY A 207 -3.45 -11.25 -10.05
C GLY A 207 -4.55 -12.32 -10.03
N THR A 208 -4.68 -13.11 -8.96
CA THR A 208 -5.68 -14.19 -8.84
C THR A 208 -7.16 -13.77 -8.98
N GLY A 209 -7.46 -12.47 -8.92
CA GLY A 209 -8.79 -11.93 -9.16
C GLY A 209 -9.10 -11.78 -10.65
N LYS A 210 -10.12 -10.98 -10.97
CA LYS A 210 -10.52 -10.67 -12.35
C LYS A 210 -10.62 -9.18 -12.59
N ASP A 211 -10.24 -8.73 -13.79
CA ASP A 211 -10.66 -7.43 -14.32
C ASP A 211 -12.16 -7.47 -14.67
N GLN A 212 -12.97 -6.71 -13.93
CA GLN A 212 -14.42 -6.65 -14.12
C GLN A 212 -14.86 -5.66 -15.20
N THR A 213 -13.95 -5.13 -16.03
CA THR A 213 -14.29 -4.23 -17.13
C THR A 213 -15.47 -4.77 -17.97
N GLY A 214 -16.54 -3.99 -18.05
CA GLY A 214 -17.80 -4.33 -18.74
C GLY A 214 -18.85 -5.00 -17.87
N ASN A 215 -18.55 -5.35 -16.62
CA ASN A 215 -19.48 -6.00 -15.69
C ASN A 215 -20.00 -5.01 -14.65
N MET A 216 -21.23 -4.53 -14.81
CA MET A 216 -21.85 -3.59 -13.85
C MET A 216 -22.41 -4.27 -12.58
N ASN A 217 -22.42 -5.60 -12.51
CA ASN A 217 -23.06 -6.34 -11.42
C ASN A 217 -22.09 -6.62 -10.27
N LEU A 218 -22.06 -5.71 -9.30
CA LEU A 218 -21.24 -5.82 -8.08
C LEU A 218 -21.43 -7.14 -7.30
N ALA A 219 -22.60 -7.79 -7.38
CA ALA A 219 -22.85 -9.04 -6.67
C ALA A 219 -22.02 -10.23 -7.20
N THR A 220 -21.38 -10.07 -8.36
CA THR A 220 -20.53 -11.11 -8.98
C THR A 220 -19.04 -10.91 -8.73
N TYR A 221 -18.66 -9.83 -8.04
CA TYR A 221 -17.27 -9.49 -7.81
C TYR A 221 -16.70 -10.34 -6.66
N GLY A 222 -15.52 -10.91 -6.89
CA GLY A 222 -14.66 -11.43 -5.85
C GLY A 222 -13.94 -10.33 -5.07
N SER A 223 -13.43 -10.67 -3.88
CA SER A 223 -12.69 -9.73 -3.02
C SER A 223 -11.44 -9.16 -3.67
N SER A 224 -10.79 -9.96 -4.53
CA SER A 224 -9.55 -9.59 -5.23
C SER A 224 -9.79 -9.03 -6.63
N ASP A 225 -11.03 -8.77 -7.03
CA ASP A 225 -11.30 -8.31 -8.39
C ASP A 225 -11.01 -6.81 -8.57
N ILE A 226 -10.57 -6.44 -9.77
CA ILE A 226 -10.49 -5.03 -10.16
C ILE A 226 -11.92 -4.53 -10.43
N THR A 227 -12.24 -3.34 -9.94
CA THR A 227 -13.57 -2.76 -10.13
C THR A 227 -13.77 -2.28 -11.57
N ASP A 228 -14.95 -2.48 -12.15
CA ASP A 228 -15.27 -1.89 -13.45
C ASP A 228 -15.12 -0.34 -13.43
N PRO A 229 -14.45 0.29 -14.42
CA PRO A 229 -14.29 1.74 -14.49
C PRO A 229 -15.60 2.54 -14.50
N THR A 230 -16.67 2.03 -15.09
CA THR A 230 -17.98 2.70 -15.13
C THR A 230 -18.67 2.62 -13.78
N VAL A 231 -18.56 1.48 -13.08
CA VAL A 231 -19.00 1.34 -11.69
C VAL A 231 -18.26 2.33 -10.79
N PHE A 232 -16.92 2.37 -10.86
CA PHE A 232 -16.11 3.32 -10.10
C PHE A 232 -16.56 4.76 -10.38
N ALA A 233 -16.74 5.12 -11.66
CA ALA A 233 -17.16 6.46 -12.05
C ALA A 233 -18.50 6.86 -11.43
N SER A 234 -19.51 5.98 -11.52
CA SER A 234 -20.83 6.20 -10.91
C SER A 234 -20.74 6.39 -9.40
N VAL A 235 -19.99 5.51 -8.73
CA VAL A 235 -19.82 5.54 -7.28
C VAL A 235 -19.12 6.81 -6.82
N PHE A 236 -17.99 7.17 -7.43
CA PHE A 236 -17.23 8.35 -7.05
C PHE A 236 -18.06 9.63 -7.23
N ASN A 237 -18.82 9.71 -8.34
CA ASN A 237 -19.68 10.86 -8.60
C ASN A 237 -20.84 10.97 -7.60
N ASN A 238 -21.42 9.84 -7.17
CA ASN A 238 -22.44 9.79 -6.12
C ASN A 238 -21.88 10.21 -4.75
N LEU A 239 -20.69 9.74 -4.39
CA LEU A 239 -20.01 10.14 -3.14
C LEU A 239 -19.80 11.66 -3.10
N VAL A 240 -19.18 12.22 -4.14
CA VAL A 240 -18.91 13.67 -4.19
C VAL A 240 -20.21 14.47 -4.27
N THR A 241 -21.20 14.03 -5.03
CA THR A 241 -22.50 14.71 -5.09
C THR A 241 -23.19 14.75 -3.73
N GLY A 242 -23.19 13.64 -2.99
CA GLY A 242 -23.73 13.61 -1.63
C GLY A 242 -23.00 14.56 -0.68
N LEU A 243 -21.66 14.55 -0.70
CA LEU A 243 -20.84 15.41 0.17
C LEU A 243 -20.98 16.89 -0.16
N THR A 244 -21.18 17.25 -1.42
CA THR A 244 -21.31 18.64 -1.88
C THR A 244 -22.75 19.16 -1.88
N ALA A 245 -23.75 18.31 -1.63
CA ALA A 245 -25.17 18.65 -1.77
C ALA A 245 -25.62 19.86 -0.94
N LYS A 246 -24.99 20.08 0.23
CA LYS A 246 -25.25 21.21 1.13
C LYS A 246 -24.19 22.32 1.05
N GLY A 247 -23.38 22.33 -0.01
CA GLY A 247 -22.36 23.36 -0.26
C GLY A 247 -21.02 23.12 0.43
N ALA A 248 -20.77 21.93 0.98
CA ALA A 248 -19.47 21.60 1.56
C ALA A 248 -18.37 21.71 0.49
N LYS A 249 -17.28 22.38 0.85
CA LYS A 249 -16.04 22.36 0.07
C LYS A 249 -15.24 21.10 0.38
N GLY A 250 -14.24 20.78 -0.42
CA GLY A 250 -13.43 19.61 -0.10
C GLY A 250 -12.18 19.43 -0.92
N VAL A 251 -11.48 18.35 -0.62
CA VAL A 251 -10.25 17.92 -1.29
C VAL A 251 -10.37 16.44 -1.67
N VAL A 252 -10.00 16.14 -2.91
CA VAL A 252 -9.91 14.76 -3.42
C VAL A 252 -8.49 14.48 -3.89
N ALA A 253 -8.12 13.21 -3.90
CA ALA A 253 -6.81 12.76 -4.36
C ALA A 253 -6.97 11.72 -5.47
N ASN A 254 -6.12 11.80 -6.49
CA ASN A 254 -5.98 10.73 -7.46
C ASN A 254 -5.26 9.52 -6.83
N LEU A 255 -5.21 8.42 -7.57
CA LEU A 255 -4.61 7.16 -7.17
C LEU A 255 -3.20 7.03 -7.76
N PRO A 256 -2.22 6.59 -6.96
CA PRO A 256 -0.88 6.36 -7.47
C PRO A 256 -0.79 5.01 -8.18
N TYR A 257 0.27 4.80 -8.98
CA TYR A 257 0.56 3.47 -9.54
C TYR A 257 1.08 2.54 -8.45
N ILE A 258 0.20 1.69 -7.93
CA ILE A 258 0.49 0.82 -6.79
C ILE A 258 1.66 -0.15 -7.03
N THR A 259 2.00 -0.45 -8.29
CA THR A 259 3.16 -1.28 -8.64
C THR A 259 4.51 -0.64 -8.31
N ALA A 260 4.54 0.66 -7.98
CA ALA A 260 5.73 1.36 -7.48
C ALA A 260 5.88 1.29 -5.94
N LEU A 261 4.93 0.65 -5.24
CA LEU A 261 5.01 0.46 -3.79
C LEU A 261 6.14 -0.52 -3.43
N PRO A 262 6.78 -0.36 -2.26
CA PRO A 262 7.78 -1.32 -1.77
C PRO A 262 7.27 -2.77 -1.74
N TYR A 263 5.96 -2.97 -1.59
CA TYR A 263 5.34 -4.30 -1.69
C TYR A 263 5.70 -5.05 -2.99
N PHE A 264 5.90 -4.34 -4.10
CA PHE A 264 6.21 -4.93 -5.41
C PHE A 264 7.68 -4.78 -5.83
N THR A 265 8.42 -3.88 -5.18
CA THR A 265 9.80 -3.53 -5.60
C THR A 265 10.88 -4.05 -4.65
N THR A 266 10.52 -4.59 -3.49
CA THR A 266 11.49 -5.04 -2.47
C THR A 266 12.10 -6.39 -2.77
N VAL A 267 11.32 -7.34 -3.28
CA VAL A 267 11.80 -8.67 -3.62
C VAL A 267 12.20 -8.67 -5.09
N PRO A 268 13.49 -8.80 -5.43
CA PRO A 268 13.90 -8.79 -6.83
C PRO A 268 13.44 -10.08 -7.53
N TYR A 269 13.20 -10.00 -8.84
CA TYR A 269 12.86 -11.16 -9.67
C TYR A 269 13.97 -12.21 -9.75
N ASN A 270 15.20 -11.84 -9.38
CA ASN A 270 16.40 -12.66 -9.47
C ASN A 270 17.26 -12.65 -8.18
N PRO A 271 16.67 -13.01 -7.01
CA PRO A 271 17.37 -13.00 -5.74
C PRO A 271 18.34 -14.19 -5.59
N LEU A 272 18.32 -15.17 -6.48
CA LEU A 272 19.05 -16.43 -6.29
C LEU A 272 20.54 -16.23 -6.58
N THR A 273 21.36 -16.88 -5.75
CA THR A 273 22.83 -16.93 -5.89
C THR A 273 23.30 -18.34 -5.60
N PRO A 274 24.50 -18.75 -6.05
CA PRO A 274 25.10 -20.01 -5.61
C PRO A 274 25.10 -20.14 -4.09
N LYS A 275 25.46 -19.07 -3.36
CA LYS A 275 25.46 -19.06 -1.89
C LYS A 275 24.07 -19.35 -1.29
N ILE A 276 23.00 -18.75 -1.83
CA ILE A 276 21.62 -19.01 -1.38
C ILE A 276 21.23 -20.46 -1.67
N LEU A 277 21.51 -20.95 -2.88
CA LEU A 277 21.18 -22.32 -3.29
C LEU A 277 21.95 -23.38 -2.48
N GLY A 278 23.14 -23.03 -1.98
CA GLY A 278 23.95 -23.88 -1.12
C GLY A 278 23.74 -23.67 0.38
N GLY A 279 22.66 -23.01 0.81
CA GLY A 279 22.35 -22.80 2.23
C GLY A 279 23.41 -22.00 2.98
N GLY A 280 24.05 -21.04 2.30
CA GLY A 280 25.16 -20.23 2.82
C GLY A 280 26.55 -20.71 2.38
N ASN A 281 26.66 -21.91 1.79
CA ASN A 281 27.92 -22.45 1.27
C ASN A 281 27.98 -22.38 -0.27
N GLU A 282 28.88 -21.56 -0.81
CA GLU A 282 28.96 -21.32 -2.25
C GLU A 282 29.37 -22.56 -3.06
N ALA A 283 30.26 -23.41 -2.53
CA ALA A 283 30.70 -24.63 -3.23
C ALA A 283 29.56 -25.64 -3.36
N VAL A 284 28.77 -25.82 -2.30
CA VAL A 284 27.53 -26.62 -2.32
C VAL A 284 26.53 -26.03 -3.32
N GLY A 285 26.44 -24.69 -3.38
CA GLY A 285 25.64 -23.95 -4.34
C GLY A 285 25.98 -24.26 -5.79
N LYS A 286 27.27 -24.20 -6.15
CA LYS A 286 27.74 -24.52 -7.51
C LYS A 286 27.44 -25.97 -7.89
N ALA A 287 27.71 -26.91 -6.98
CA ALA A 287 27.35 -28.32 -7.19
C ALA A 287 25.82 -28.50 -7.36
N THR A 288 25.02 -27.76 -6.60
CA THR A 288 23.55 -27.76 -6.73
C THR A 288 23.12 -27.23 -8.10
N ILE A 289 23.70 -26.12 -8.56
CA ILE A 289 23.44 -25.56 -9.90
C ILE A 289 23.78 -26.56 -11.00
N GLN A 290 24.94 -27.22 -10.91
CA GLN A 290 25.35 -28.26 -11.86
C GLN A 290 24.34 -29.41 -11.93
N ALA A 291 23.88 -29.90 -10.77
CA ALA A 291 22.86 -30.94 -10.71
C ALA A 291 21.52 -30.47 -11.31
N LEU A 292 21.07 -29.27 -10.97
CA LEU A 292 19.84 -28.68 -11.52
C LEU A 292 19.91 -28.50 -13.04
N ASN A 293 21.04 -28.05 -13.56
CA ASN A 293 21.25 -27.90 -15.00
C ASN A 293 21.23 -29.25 -15.72
N ALA A 294 21.89 -30.27 -15.17
CA ALA A 294 21.93 -31.60 -15.77
C ALA A 294 20.58 -32.32 -15.70
N GLN A 295 19.86 -32.21 -14.58
CA GLN A 295 18.70 -33.06 -14.28
C GLN A 295 17.34 -32.40 -14.53
N LEU A 296 17.26 -31.07 -14.54
CA LEU A 296 16.00 -30.33 -14.65
C LEU A 296 16.02 -29.29 -15.76
N TYR A 297 16.87 -28.25 -15.63
CA TYR A 297 16.84 -27.10 -16.52
C TYR A 297 17.29 -27.45 -17.95
N GLY A 298 18.29 -28.32 -18.11
CA GLY A 298 18.75 -28.80 -19.42
C GLY A 298 17.67 -29.59 -20.18
N PRO A 299 17.12 -30.67 -19.59
CA PRO A 299 16.03 -31.43 -20.21
C PRO A 299 14.80 -30.57 -20.51
N LEU A 300 14.39 -29.68 -19.59
CA LEU A 300 13.30 -28.74 -19.83
C LEU A 300 13.59 -27.80 -21.01
N LYS A 301 14.78 -27.19 -21.05
CA LYS A 301 15.18 -26.31 -22.14
C LYS A 301 15.15 -27.03 -23.49
N GLN A 302 15.66 -28.26 -23.55
CA GLN A 302 15.66 -29.06 -24.78
C GLN A 302 14.24 -29.35 -25.26
N ALA A 303 13.37 -29.84 -24.38
CA ALA A 303 11.96 -30.13 -24.72
C ALA A 303 11.22 -28.86 -25.15
N LEU A 304 11.36 -27.77 -24.40
CA LEU A 304 10.74 -26.49 -24.73
C LEU A 304 11.26 -25.92 -26.05
N THR A 305 12.55 -26.09 -26.37
CA THR A 305 13.11 -25.67 -27.67
C THR A 305 12.44 -26.40 -28.84
N ALA A 306 12.18 -27.70 -28.69
CA ALA A 306 11.46 -28.49 -29.71
C ALA A 306 10.01 -28.00 -29.93
N PHE A 307 9.45 -27.27 -28.97
CA PHE A 307 8.11 -26.66 -29.04
C PHE A 307 8.15 -25.14 -29.26
N ASN A 308 9.27 -24.58 -29.76
CA ASN A 308 9.46 -23.15 -30.00
C ASN A 308 9.29 -22.27 -28.75
N ALA A 309 9.63 -22.81 -27.57
CA ALA A 309 9.50 -22.17 -26.26
C ALA A 309 10.82 -22.21 -25.46
N GLY A 310 11.95 -22.45 -26.12
CA GLY A 310 13.26 -22.65 -25.48
C GLY A 310 13.76 -21.49 -24.61
N ASP A 311 13.27 -20.28 -24.86
CA ASP A 311 13.65 -19.08 -24.10
C ASP A 311 12.96 -18.98 -22.72
N ARG A 312 11.95 -19.82 -22.45
CA ARG A 312 11.26 -19.81 -21.16
C ARG A 312 12.19 -20.19 -20.00
N ILE A 313 13.10 -21.15 -20.22
CA ILE A 313 13.96 -21.69 -19.16
C ILE A 313 15.39 -21.81 -19.69
N ASN A 314 16.33 -21.11 -19.05
CA ASN A 314 17.75 -21.17 -19.35
C ASN A 314 18.52 -21.87 -18.22
N LEU A 315 19.67 -22.46 -18.56
CA LEU A 315 20.59 -23.01 -17.58
C LEU A 315 21.03 -21.91 -16.58
N LEU A 316 21.13 -22.28 -15.32
CA LEU A 316 21.58 -21.41 -14.24
C LEU A 316 23.11 -21.23 -14.33
N SER A 317 23.59 -20.01 -14.12
CA SER A 317 25.03 -19.71 -14.08
C SER A 317 25.63 -20.01 -12.70
N GLU A 318 26.81 -20.64 -12.68
CA GLU A 318 27.57 -20.93 -11.45
C GLU A 318 28.25 -19.70 -10.85
N THR A 319 28.37 -18.61 -11.61
CA THR A 319 29.12 -17.40 -11.23
C THR A 319 28.24 -16.15 -11.11
N ALA A 320 27.03 -16.17 -11.68
CA ALA A 320 26.12 -15.04 -11.58
C ALA A 320 25.54 -14.91 -10.16
N THR A 321 25.36 -13.67 -9.72
CA THR A 321 24.82 -13.33 -8.40
C THR A 321 23.37 -12.86 -8.46
N ASN A 322 22.71 -13.08 -9.60
CA ASN A 322 21.40 -12.53 -9.92
C ASN A 322 20.61 -13.52 -10.81
N LEU A 323 20.49 -14.77 -10.32
CA LEU A 323 19.78 -15.82 -11.03
C LEU A 323 18.26 -15.64 -10.88
N PRO A 324 17.48 -15.71 -11.97
CA PRO A 324 16.04 -15.47 -11.95
C PRO A 324 15.28 -16.58 -11.22
N LEU A 325 14.19 -16.21 -10.56
CA LEU A 325 13.22 -17.16 -10.00
C LEU A 325 12.50 -17.90 -11.13
N LEU A 326 12.11 -19.14 -10.89
CA LEU A 326 11.15 -19.86 -11.71
C LEU A 326 9.73 -19.48 -11.30
N ILE A 327 8.89 -19.08 -12.25
CA ILE A 327 7.50 -18.64 -12.02
C ILE A 327 6.55 -19.34 -12.99
N LYS A 328 5.28 -19.43 -12.60
CA LYS A 328 4.18 -19.72 -13.52
C LYS A 328 3.77 -18.41 -14.18
N ASP A 329 3.52 -18.47 -15.49
CA ASP A 329 2.97 -17.35 -16.26
C ASP A 329 1.81 -17.89 -17.11
N GLU A 330 0.61 -17.60 -16.65
CA GLU A 330 -0.67 -18.03 -17.20
C GLU A 330 -1.00 -17.37 -18.54
N SER A 331 -0.30 -16.31 -18.94
CA SER A 331 -0.38 -15.74 -20.28
C SER A 331 0.31 -16.59 -21.35
N LEU A 332 1.20 -17.51 -20.95
CA LEU A 332 1.91 -18.39 -21.89
C LEU A 332 1.01 -19.49 -22.44
N THR A 333 1.24 -19.86 -23.70
CA THR A 333 0.67 -21.10 -24.26
C THR A 333 1.00 -22.28 -23.34
N ASN A 334 -0.04 -22.98 -22.90
CA ASN A 334 0.11 -24.13 -22.02
C ASN A 334 0.63 -25.35 -22.80
N LEU A 335 1.86 -25.77 -22.48
CA LEU A 335 2.55 -26.91 -23.08
C LEU A 335 2.50 -28.18 -22.21
N SER A 336 1.59 -28.26 -21.23
CA SER A 336 1.52 -29.41 -20.31
C SER A 336 1.44 -30.75 -21.05
N VAL A 337 0.57 -30.86 -22.06
CA VAL A 337 0.38 -32.11 -22.82
C VAL A 337 1.64 -32.48 -23.59
N GLN A 338 2.28 -31.49 -24.24
CA GLN A 338 3.49 -31.67 -25.04
C GLN A 338 4.68 -32.09 -24.17
N LEU A 339 4.86 -31.44 -23.02
CA LEU A 339 5.90 -31.81 -22.06
C LEU A 339 5.65 -33.19 -21.45
N THR A 340 4.41 -33.53 -21.11
CA THR A 340 4.07 -34.89 -20.66
C THR A 340 4.43 -35.93 -21.72
N ALA A 341 4.08 -35.70 -22.99
CA ALA A 341 4.46 -36.62 -24.07
C ALA A 341 5.98 -36.73 -24.24
N ALA A 342 6.70 -35.61 -24.21
CA ALA A 342 8.15 -35.57 -24.38
C ALA A 342 8.92 -36.29 -23.27
N PHE A 343 8.45 -36.21 -22.02
CA PHE A 343 9.11 -36.83 -20.87
C PHE A 343 8.64 -38.25 -20.55
N THR A 344 7.52 -38.71 -21.12
CA THR A 344 7.01 -40.08 -20.84
C THR A 344 8.03 -41.18 -21.13
N PRO A 345 8.80 -41.16 -22.25
CA PRO A 345 9.77 -42.21 -22.55
C PRO A 345 10.94 -42.31 -21.53
N THR A 346 11.30 -41.21 -20.88
CA THR A 346 12.48 -41.14 -19.99
C THR A 346 12.12 -41.15 -18.52
N LEU A 347 10.99 -40.54 -18.13
CA LEU A 347 10.56 -40.40 -16.73
C LEU A 347 9.41 -41.33 -16.34
N GLY A 348 8.78 -41.99 -17.32
CA GLY A 348 7.54 -42.74 -17.14
C GLY A 348 6.31 -41.83 -17.05
N ALA A 349 5.13 -42.41 -17.27
CA ALA A 349 3.87 -41.67 -17.45
C ALA A 349 3.52 -40.77 -16.25
N GLN A 350 3.64 -41.28 -15.03
CA GLN A 350 3.24 -40.54 -13.82
C GLN A 350 4.12 -39.30 -13.58
N THR A 351 5.44 -39.47 -13.66
CA THR A 351 6.40 -38.37 -13.47
C THR A 351 6.29 -37.36 -14.61
N ALA A 352 6.13 -37.82 -15.85
CA ALA A 352 5.95 -36.94 -17.00
C ALA A 352 4.64 -36.13 -16.93
N ALA A 353 3.55 -36.71 -16.41
CA ALA A 353 2.30 -36.00 -16.15
C ALA A 353 2.52 -34.88 -15.12
N PHE A 354 3.27 -35.16 -14.05
CA PHE A 354 3.64 -34.14 -13.07
C PHE A 354 4.50 -33.03 -13.69
N TYR A 355 5.52 -33.35 -14.50
CA TYR A 355 6.34 -32.35 -15.20
C TYR A 355 5.49 -31.48 -16.13
N GLY A 356 4.58 -32.07 -16.89
CA GLY A 356 3.67 -31.32 -17.74
C GLY A 356 2.81 -30.35 -16.95
N ALA A 357 2.19 -30.81 -15.85
CA ALA A 357 1.34 -29.98 -15.00
C ALA A 357 2.11 -28.80 -14.36
N VAL A 358 3.35 -29.02 -13.94
CA VAL A 358 4.17 -28.00 -13.27
C VAL A 358 4.80 -27.01 -14.25
N PHE A 359 5.35 -27.51 -15.36
CA PHE A 359 6.21 -26.70 -16.24
C PHE A 359 5.53 -26.25 -17.54
N GLY A 360 4.28 -26.66 -17.80
CA GLY A 360 3.54 -26.31 -19.03
C GLY A 360 3.44 -24.80 -19.29
N GLN A 361 3.40 -24.02 -18.22
CA GLN A 361 3.38 -22.54 -18.25
C GLN A 361 4.49 -21.94 -17.38
N ALA A 362 5.57 -22.68 -17.11
CA ALA A 362 6.67 -22.16 -16.32
C ALA A 362 7.67 -21.40 -17.20
N ARG A 363 8.25 -20.34 -16.64
CA ARG A 363 9.41 -19.64 -17.18
C ARG A 363 10.25 -19.01 -16.07
N GLN A 364 11.46 -18.61 -16.40
CA GLN A 364 12.25 -17.74 -15.54
C GLN A 364 11.64 -16.33 -15.53
N ALA A 365 11.67 -15.69 -14.36
CA ALA A 365 11.24 -14.33 -14.14
C ALA A 365 12.16 -13.34 -14.89
N LYS A 366 11.59 -12.20 -15.24
CA LYS A 366 12.17 -11.06 -15.93
C LYS A 366 12.05 -9.84 -15.03
N ALA A 367 12.78 -8.78 -15.35
CA ALA A 367 12.74 -7.51 -14.61
C ALA A 367 11.35 -6.85 -14.57
N THR A 368 10.44 -7.24 -15.46
CA THR A 368 9.06 -6.76 -15.51
C THR A 368 8.10 -7.55 -14.63
N ASP A 369 8.52 -8.68 -14.05
CA ASP A 369 7.71 -9.45 -13.11
C ASP A 369 7.89 -8.90 -11.71
N LEU A 370 6.78 -8.65 -11.02
CA LEU A 370 6.78 -8.05 -9.70
C LEU A 370 6.53 -9.13 -8.65
N VAL A 371 7.60 -9.59 -8.01
CA VAL A 371 7.50 -10.56 -6.91
C VAL A 371 6.93 -9.83 -5.69
N VAL A 372 5.80 -10.30 -5.18
CA VAL A 372 5.14 -9.64 -4.05
C VAL A 372 5.96 -9.82 -2.76
N LEU A 373 5.94 -8.83 -1.88
CA LEU A 373 6.77 -8.79 -0.67
C LEU A 373 6.60 -10.02 0.22
N THR A 374 5.36 -10.53 0.33
CA THR A 374 5.02 -11.71 1.14
C THR A 374 5.56 -13.02 0.58
N THR A 375 6.09 -13.04 -0.65
CA THR A 375 6.75 -14.21 -1.25
C THR A 375 8.13 -14.46 -0.68
N ARG A 376 8.77 -13.44 -0.08
CA ARG A 376 10.14 -13.55 0.45
C ARG A 376 10.38 -14.80 1.33
N PRO A 377 9.54 -15.13 2.34
CA PRO A 377 9.71 -16.35 3.14
C PRO A 377 9.42 -17.66 2.38
N ASP A 378 8.69 -17.62 1.26
CA ASP A 378 8.30 -18.82 0.51
C ASP A 378 9.41 -19.30 -0.44
N ILE A 379 10.30 -18.42 -0.89
CA ILE A 379 11.39 -18.76 -1.83
C ILE A 379 12.26 -19.89 -1.27
N GLY A 380 12.38 -21.00 -2.02
CA GLY A 380 13.17 -22.18 -1.64
C GLY A 380 12.52 -23.09 -0.60
N THR A 381 11.32 -22.77 -0.12
CA THR A 381 10.52 -23.64 0.75
C THR A 381 9.70 -24.65 -0.05
N ALA A 382 9.16 -25.65 0.65
CA ALA A 382 8.34 -26.68 0.02
C ALA A 382 6.87 -26.24 -0.11
N PRO A 383 6.27 -26.33 -1.31
CA PRO A 383 4.84 -26.10 -1.44
C PRO A 383 4.03 -27.13 -0.65
N THR A 384 2.89 -26.68 -0.13
CA THR A 384 1.84 -27.50 0.47
C THR A 384 0.76 -27.80 -0.57
N ALA A 385 -0.15 -28.72 -0.25
CA ALA A 385 -1.32 -28.98 -1.09
C ALA A 385 -2.16 -27.73 -1.36
N ALA A 386 -2.23 -26.81 -0.39
CA ALA A 386 -3.05 -25.60 -0.48
C ALA A 386 -2.41 -24.49 -1.35
N ASN A 387 -1.07 -24.47 -1.48
CA ASN A 387 -0.37 -23.38 -2.19
C ASN A 387 0.39 -23.82 -3.43
N SER A 388 0.42 -25.12 -3.75
CA SER A 388 1.09 -25.63 -4.96
C SER A 388 0.34 -25.29 -6.24
N GLY A 389 -0.98 -25.06 -6.18
CA GLY A 389 -1.82 -24.95 -7.37
C GLY A 389 -2.19 -26.29 -8.01
N LEU A 390 -1.75 -27.41 -7.42
CA LEU A 390 -2.09 -28.77 -7.85
C LEU A 390 -3.01 -29.52 -6.88
N GLY A 391 -3.31 -28.94 -5.71
CA GLY A 391 -4.08 -29.62 -4.66
C GLY A 391 -3.33 -30.74 -3.94
N ILE A 392 -2.03 -30.93 -4.25
CA ILE A 392 -1.14 -31.91 -3.61
C ILE A 392 0.19 -31.25 -3.23
N ALA A 393 0.87 -31.78 -2.22
CA ALA A 393 2.22 -31.37 -1.88
C ALA A 393 3.20 -31.94 -2.93
N PRO A 394 3.96 -31.11 -3.65
CA PRO A 394 4.94 -31.56 -4.65
C PRO A 394 6.03 -32.45 -4.03
N PRO A 395 6.41 -33.57 -4.66
CA PRO A 395 7.46 -34.45 -4.16
C PRO A 395 8.86 -33.83 -4.37
N ALA A 396 9.78 -34.13 -3.47
CA ALA A 396 11.21 -33.84 -3.68
C ALA A 396 11.75 -34.63 -4.88
N PRO A 397 12.70 -34.07 -5.66
CA PRO A 397 13.35 -32.77 -5.49
C PRO A 397 12.62 -31.57 -6.15
N LEU A 398 11.41 -31.76 -6.69
CA LEU A 398 10.63 -30.74 -7.42
C LEU A 398 9.69 -29.96 -6.49
N ASN A 399 10.22 -29.53 -5.35
CA ASN A 399 9.45 -28.92 -4.27
C ASN A 399 10.17 -27.73 -3.66
N LYS A 400 10.80 -26.89 -4.48
CA LYS A 400 11.47 -25.66 -4.02
C LYS A 400 10.91 -24.49 -4.79
N PHE A 401 10.04 -23.70 -4.15
CA PHE A 401 9.44 -22.50 -4.76
C PHE A 401 10.49 -21.57 -5.35
N GLY A 402 10.28 -21.14 -6.60
CA GLY A 402 11.19 -20.26 -7.31
C GLY A 402 12.46 -20.94 -7.85
N ILE A 403 12.69 -22.23 -7.60
CA ILE A 403 13.94 -22.94 -7.97
C ILE A 403 13.65 -24.21 -8.77
N THR A 404 13.00 -25.20 -8.16
CA THR A 404 12.61 -26.47 -8.82
C THR A 404 11.11 -26.61 -8.97
N TYR A 405 10.35 -25.72 -8.34
CA TYR A 405 8.92 -25.57 -8.48
C TYR A 405 8.61 -24.09 -8.75
N PRO A 406 7.85 -23.75 -9.80
CA PRO A 406 7.54 -22.36 -10.11
C PRO A 406 6.77 -21.71 -8.95
N LEU A 407 7.11 -20.45 -8.65
CA LEU A 407 6.21 -19.59 -7.89
C LEU A 407 4.86 -19.53 -8.61
N GLN A 408 3.79 -19.78 -7.86
CA GLN A 408 2.41 -19.69 -8.37
C GLN A 408 1.94 -18.24 -8.44
N ASP A 409 0.86 -18.01 -9.19
CA ASP A 409 0.10 -16.77 -9.36
C ASP A 409 0.19 -15.81 -8.15
N LYS A 410 -0.25 -16.27 -6.98
CA LYS A 410 -0.27 -15.50 -5.73
C LYS A 410 1.05 -14.87 -5.27
N HIS A 411 2.18 -15.28 -5.84
CA HIS A 411 3.51 -14.85 -5.45
C HIS A 411 4.11 -13.77 -6.37
N VAL A 412 3.56 -13.59 -7.58
CA VAL A 412 4.16 -12.75 -8.62
C VAL A 412 3.06 -12.11 -9.44
N LEU A 413 3.11 -10.79 -9.63
CA LEU A 413 2.27 -10.08 -10.59
C LEU A 413 3.02 -9.98 -11.92
N ILE A 414 2.49 -10.59 -12.97
CA ILE A 414 3.12 -10.61 -14.30
C ILE A 414 2.76 -9.35 -15.13
N PRO A 415 3.45 -9.07 -16.25
CA PRO A 415 3.27 -7.83 -16.99
C PRO A 415 1.85 -7.59 -17.53
N THR A 416 1.12 -8.64 -17.90
CA THR A 416 -0.26 -8.54 -18.38
C THR A 416 -1.18 -8.05 -17.26
N GLU A 417 -1.05 -8.60 -16.07
CA GLU A 417 -1.82 -8.24 -14.88
C GLU A 417 -1.45 -6.84 -14.37
N ALA A 418 -0.16 -6.49 -14.39
CA ALA A 418 0.29 -5.14 -14.09
C ALA A 418 -0.28 -4.09 -15.08
N ALA A 419 -0.49 -4.48 -16.34
CA ALA A 419 -1.14 -3.63 -17.33
C ALA A 419 -2.64 -3.44 -17.07
N GLU A 420 -3.34 -4.48 -16.60
CA GLU A 420 -4.75 -4.39 -16.16
C GLU A 420 -4.90 -3.40 -14.99
N VAL A 421 -4.05 -3.54 -13.96
CA VAL A 421 -3.99 -2.62 -12.81
C VAL A 421 -3.76 -1.19 -13.27
N LYS A 422 -2.79 -0.97 -14.17
CA LYS A 422 -2.48 0.37 -14.68
C LYS A 422 -3.66 0.95 -15.47
N LYS A 423 -4.26 0.19 -16.36
CA LYS A 423 -5.39 0.60 -17.20
C LYS A 423 -6.59 1.04 -16.35
N ALA A 424 -6.95 0.25 -15.34
CA ALA A 424 -8.03 0.59 -14.42
C ALA A 424 -7.70 1.85 -13.61
N THR A 425 -6.48 1.94 -13.06
CA THR A 425 -6.01 3.12 -12.32
C THR A 425 -6.09 4.40 -13.15
N ASP A 426 -5.67 4.35 -14.42
CA ASP A 426 -5.75 5.48 -15.34
C ASP A 426 -7.20 5.92 -15.56
N ALA A 427 -8.13 4.98 -15.75
CA ALA A 427 -9.55 5.28 -15.95
C ALA A 427 -10.20 5.89 -14.69
N TYR A 428 -9.86 5.38 -13.50
CA TYR A 428 -10.33 5.96 -12.24
C TYR A 428 -9.82 7.39 -12.06
N ASN A 429 -8.54 7.64 -12.35
CA ASN A 429 -7.94 8.96 -12.22
C ASN A 429 -8.58 10.01 -13.15
N VAL A 430 -8.96 9.63 -14.37
CA VAL A 430 -9.74 10.49 -15.27
C VAL A 430 -11.07 10.90 -14.63
N THR A 431 -11.77 9.95 -13.99
CA THR A 431 -13.02 10.25 -13.26
C THR A 431 -12.77 11.22 -12.11
N ILE A 432 -11.80 10.93 -11.25
CA ILE A 432 -11.51 11.74 -10.05
C ILE A 432 -11.20 13.18 -10.46
N GLU A 433 -10.34 13.38 -11.45
CA GLU A 433 -9.96 14.71 -11.95
C GLU A 433 -11.15 15.46 -12.55
N THR A 434 -11.97 14.77 -13.36
CA THR A 434 -13.17 15.36 -13.98
C THR A 434 -14.15 15.84 -12.91
N VAL A 435 -14.49 14.97 -11.94
CA VAL A 435 -15.43 15.29 -10.86
C VAL A 435 -14.87 16.40 -9.95
N ALA A 436 -13.56 16.38 -9.65
CA ALA A 436 -12.91 17.45 -8.88
C ALA A 436 -13.06 18.81 -9.56
N LYS A 437 -12.86 18.86 -10.89
CA LYS A 437 -12.99 20.09 -11.68
C LYS A 437 -14.44 20.57 -11.72
N GLU A 438 -15.38 19.68 -12.03
CA GLU A 438 -16.82 20.00 -12.12
C GLU A 438 -17.38 20.54 -10.80
N LYS A 439 -16.96 19.96 -9.67
CA LYS A 439 -17.43 20.35 -8.33
C LYS A 439 -16.59 21.44 -7.68
N GLY A 440 -15.54 21.92 -8.37
CA GLY A 440 -14.67 22.97 -7.87
C GLY A 440 -13.93 22.58 -6.59
N LEU A 441 -13.44 21.35 -6.50
CA LEU A 441 -12.71 20.83 -5.35
C LEU A 441 -11.20 21.07 -5.46
N ALA A 442 -10.49 20.97 -4.33
CA ALA A 442 -9.04 20.85 -4.34
C ALA A 442 -8.65 19.44 -4.82
N PHE A 443 -7.54 19.33 -5.55
CA PHE A 443 -7.09 18.09 -6.15
C PHE A 443 -5.63 17.81 -5.78
N VAL A 444 -5.35 16.60 -5.32
CA VAL A 444 -4.02 16.13 -4.91
C VAL A 444 -3.52 15.09 -5.92
N ASP A 445 -2.31 15.31 -6.45
CA ASP A 445 -1.64 14.36 -7.34
C ASP A 445 -0.69 13.43 -6.54
N THR A 446 -1.26 12.34 -6.01
CA THR A 446 -0.51 11.29 -5.31
C THR A 446 0.32 10.45 -6.28
N ARG A 447 -0.09 10.33 -7.55
CA ARG A 447 0.68 9.63 -8.59
C ARG A 447 2.05 10.27 -8.77
N ALA A 448 2.11 11.59 -8.97
CA ALA A 448 3.36 12.32 -9.09
C ALA A 448 4.23 12.15 -7.84
N THR A 449 3.60 12.20 -6.66
CA THR A 449 4.29 12.04 -5.36
C THR A 449 4.94 10.65 -5.23
N LEU A 450 4.21 9.57 -5.54
CA LEU A 450 4.77 8.22 -5.49
C LEU A 450 5.87 8.01 -6.53
N THR A 451 5.70 8.53 -7.75
CA THR A 451 6.76 8.48 -8.77
C THR A 451 8.04 9.15 -8.28
N GLN A 452 7.94 10.30 -7.61
CA GLN A 452 9.11 10.98 -7.05
C GLN A 452 9.75 10.18 -5.91
N LEU A 453 8.95 9.62 -5.00
CA LEU A 453 9.44 8.76 -3.92
C LEU A 453 10.21 7.53 -4.46
N ALA A 454 9.73 6.97 -5.57
CA ALA A 454 10.36 5.82 -6.23
C ALA A 454 11.59 6.17 -7.09
N SER A 455 11.72 7.42 -7.56
CA SER A 455 12.74 7.83 -8.55
C SER A 455 13.89 8.67 -7.98
N GLY A 456 14.04 8.75 -6.66
CA GLY A 456 15.12 9.53 -6.02
C GLY A 456 14.74 10.15 -4.67
N GLY A 457 13.45 10.14 -4.33
CA GLY A 457 12.96 10.60 -3.04
C GLY A 457 12.56 12.08 -3.01
N ILE A 458 11.98 12.47 -1.89
CA ILE A 458 11.54 13.83 -1.57
C ILE A 458 12.39 14.34 -0.42
N ARG A 459 13.04 15.49 -0.63
CA ARG A 459 13.89 16.13 0.37
C ARG A 459 13.07 17.09 1.26
N PHE A 460 13.28 17.02 2.56
CA PHE A 460 12.80 18.00 3.53
C PHE A 460 13.88 18.23 4.60
N GLY A 461 14.25 19.49 4.82
CA GLY A 461 15.42 19.83 5.65
C GLY A 461 16.67 19.05 5.21
N ASN A 462 17.22 18.26 6.14
CA ASN A 462 18.42 17.44 5.93
C ASN A 462 18.11 15.96 5.62
N PHE A 463 16.84 15.60 5.44
CA PHE A 463 16.42 14.23 5.18
C PHE A 463 15.93 14.07 3.74
N THR A 464 16.17 12.90 3.16
CA THR A 464 15.56 12.45 1.90
C THR A 464 14.70 11.23 2.20
N MET A 465 13.41 11.32 1.94
CA MET A 465 12.48 10.20 2.08
C MET A 465 12.22 9.55 0.72
N SER A 466 12.27 8.23 0.67
CA SER A 466 12.07 7.43 -0.54
C SER A 466 11.08 6.27 -0.30
N SER A 467 10.77 5.52 -1.35
CA SER A 467 10.00 4.29 -1.26
C SER A 467 10.80 3.06 -0.81
N SER A 468 12.07 3.22 -0.40
CA SER A 468 12.89 2.09 0.07
C SER A 468 12.23 1.42 1.28
N PHE A 469 12.04 0.10 1.21
CA PHE A 469 11.38 -0.65 2.27
C PHE A 469 12.11 -0.54 3.61
N ALA A 470 11.34 -0.32 4.68
CA ALA A 470 11.78 -0.13 6.07
C ALA A 470 12.66 1.11 6.34
N THR A 471 13.50 1.55 5.41
CA THR A 471 14.53 2.59 5.64
C THR A 471 14.27 3.90 4.91
N GLY A 472 13.47 3.89 3.85
CA GLY A 472 13.18 5.08 3.02
C GLY A 472 12.26 6.08 3.71
N GLY A 473 11.51 5.65 4.72
CA GLY A 473 10.70 6.52 5.58
C GLY A 473 9.33 6.89 5.05
N ALA A 474 9.00 6.65 3.77
CA ALA A 474 7.66 6.91 3.26
C ALA A 474 6.65 5.82 3.65
N PHE A 475 7.07 4.55 3.65
CA PHE A 475 6.20 3.41 3.84
C PHE A 475 6.51 2.64 5.13
N SER A 476 5.46 2.07 5.69
CA SER A 476 5.48 1.19 6.85
C SER A 476 5.90 -0.23 6.48
N LEU A 477 5.95 -1.13 7.47
CA LEU A 477 6.54 -2.46 7.32
C LEU A 477 5.69 -3.46 6.52
N ASP A 478 4.46 -3.10 6.14
CA ASP A 478 3.68 -3.89 5.18
C ASP A 478 4.01 -3.56 3.71
N GLY A 479 4.82 -2.53 3.46
CA GLY A 479 5.25 -2.13 2.12
C GLY A 479 4.15 -1.49 1.26
N VAL A 480 2.97 -1.25 1.81
CA VAL A 480 1.80 -0.66 1.13
C VAL A 480 1.42 0.67 1.76
N HIS A 481 1.24 0.69 3.08
CA HIS A 481 0.71 1.84 3.80
C HIS A 481 1.81 2.81 4.20
N PRO A 482 1.50 4.12 4.30
CA PRO A 482 2.45 5.12 4.76
C PRO A 482 2.96 4.83 6.17
N SER A 483 4.21 5.19 6.43
CA SER A 483 4.69 5.34 7.82
C SER A 483 4.04 6.56 8.47
N ALA A 484 4.27 6.80 9.77
CA ALA A 484 3.82 8.05 10.40
C ALA A 484 4.38 9.30 9.68
N ARG A 485 5.63 9.24 9.22
CA ARG A 485 6.23 10.29 8.40
C ARG A 485 5.61 10.39 7.01
N GLY A 486 5.30 9.27 6.38
CA GLY A 486 4.57 9.21 5.12
C GLY A 486 3.19 9.86 5.23
N TYR A 487 2.46 9.62 6.31
CA TYR A 487 1.19 10.31 6.59
C TYR A 487 1.36 11.81 6.79
N GLY A 488 2.44 12.26 7.43
CA GLY A 488 2.80 13.68 7.49
C GLY A 488 2.99 14.30 6.10
N LEU A 489 3.65 13.58 5.17
CA LEU A 489 3.79 14.04 3.79
C LEU A 489 2.43 14.11 3.07
N ILE A 490 1.60 13.09 3.23
CA ILE A 490 0.24 13.09 2.65
C ILE A 490 -0.55 14.30 3.18
N ALA A 491 -0.48 14.58 4.48
CA ALA A 491 -1.13 15.77 5.05
C ALA A 491 -0.60 17.07 4.41
N ASN A 492 0.73 17.19 4.24
CA ASN A 492 1.34 18.36 3.61
C ASN A 492 0.90 18.57 2.15
N ILE A 493 0.84 17.52 1.32
CA ILE A 493 0.39 17.68 -0.08
C ILE A 493 -1.13 17.97 -0.16
N PHE A 494 -1.92 17.51 0.81
CA PHE A 494 -3.32 17.91 0.94
C PHE A 494 -3.45 19.38 1.34
N ILE A 495 -2.68 19.84 2.32
CA ILE A 495 -2.60 21.24 2.73
C ILE A 495 -2.24 22.14 1.56
N ASP A 496 -1.27 21.74 0.74
CA ASP A 496 -0.85 22.49 -0.45
C ASP A 496 -1.99 22.63 -1.46
N ALA A 497 -2.70 21.54 -1.75
CA ALA A 497 -3.84 21.56 -2.67
C ALA A 497 -5.00 22.43 -2.13
N ILE A 498 -5.27 22.37 -0.82
CA ILE A 498 -6.30 23.18 -0.16
C ILE A 498 -5.92 24.67 -0.23
N ASN A 499 -4.69 25.02 0.12
CA ASN A 499 -4.17 26.40 0.04
C ASN A 499 -4.26 26.93 -1.39
N ALA A 500 -3.81 26.16 -2.38
CA ALA A 500 -3.85 26.53 -3.78
C ALA A 500 -5.30 26.74 -4.29
N LYS A 501 -6.24 25.90 -3.87
CA LYS A 501 -7.63 25.96 -4.35
C LYS A 501 -8.44 27.07 -3.69
N TYR A 502 -8.29 27.23 -2.37
CA TYR A 502 -9.20 28.04 -1.57
C TYR A 502 -8.58 29.35 -1.09
N GLY A 503 -7.27 29.57 -1.33
CA GLY A 503 -6.55 30.75 -0.84
C GLY A 503 -6.35 30.73 0.67
N SER A 504 -6.37 29.55 1.29
CA SER A 504 -6.00 29.40 2.71
C SER A 504 -4.49 29.50 2.90
N THR A 505 -4.08 29.72 4.15
CA THR A 505 -2.66 29.81 4.56
C THR A 505 -2.33 28.76 5.63
N LEU A 506 -2.91 27.57 5.49
CA LEU A 506 -2.67 26.45 6.40
C LEU A 506 -1.18 26.08 6.41
N ARG A 507 -0.67 25.79 7.61
CA ARG A 507 0.74 25.44 7.81
C ARG A 507 0.96 23.96 7.53
N ARG A 508 2.07 23.65 6.88
CA ARG A 508 2.59 22.27 6.79
C ARG A 508 3.08 21.82 8.16
N VAL A 509 3.08 20.51 8.40
CA VAL A 509 3.76 19.90 9.53
C VAL A 509 5.22 19.60 9.21
N ASP A 510 6.06 19.64 10.25
CA ASP A 510 7.45 19.19 10.14
C ASP A 510 7.52 17.65 10.15
N LEU A 511 7.94 17.08 9.02
CA LEU A 511 8.05 15.64 8.82
C LEU A 511 9.11 14.99 9.72
N ALA A 512 10.09 15.76 10.24
CA ALA A 512 11.11 15.26 11.14
C ALA A 512 10.55 14.84 12.51
N LEU A 513 9.40 15.39 12.91
CA LEU A 513 8.72 15.06 14.17
C LEU A 513 8.01 13.70 14.14
N TYR A 514 7.88 13.10 12.96
CA TYR A 514 7.20 11.81 12.78
C TYR A 514 8.22 10.69 12.62
N PRO A 515 8.07 9.56 13.33
CA PRO A 515 8.95 8.42 13.19
C PRO A 515 8.69 7.69 11.86
N ILE A 516 9.72 6.99 11.35
CA ILE A 516 9.57 6.12 10.16
C ILE A 516 9.07 4.71 10.51
N GLN A 517 9.22 4.32 11.77
CA GLN A 517 8.85 3.02 12.29
C GLN A 517 8.38 3.20 13.73
N PHE A 518 7.37 2.44 14.13
CA PHE A 518 6.98 2.37 15.52
C PHE A 518 7.79 1.29 16.27
N PRO A 519 8.25 1.56 17.50
CA PRO A 519 8.94 0.57 18.32
C PRO A 519 8.00 -0.59 18.69
N GLN A 520 8.56 -1.68 19.20
CA GLN A 520 7.79 -2.82 19.71
C GLN A 520 6.77 -2.39 20.78
N VAL A 521 7.18 -1.52 21.71
CA VAL A 521 6.34 -0.97 22.78
C VAL A 521 6.17 0.53 22.54
N ILE A 522 4.92 0.97 22.43
CA ILE A 522 4.54 2.39 22.35
C ILE A 522 3.93 2.76 23.69
N GLN A 523 4.51 3.76 24.36
CA GLN A 523 4.01 4.28 25.64
C GLN A 523 2.70 5.04 25.48
#